data_AF-A0A2M6Y617-F1
#
_entry.id   AF-A0A2M6Y617-F1
#
_cell.length_a   1.000
_cell.length_b   1.000
_cell.length_c   1.000
_cell.angle_alpha   90.00
_cell.angle_beta   90.00
_cell.angle_gamma   90.00
#
_symmetry.space_group_name_H-M   'P 1'
#
loop_
_entity.id
_entity.type
_entity.pdbx_description
1 polymer ?
#
loop_
_entity_poly.entity_id
_entity_poly.type
_entity_poly.pdbx_seq_one_letter_code
_entity_poly.pdbx_strand_id
1 'polypeptide(L)'
;FEAITEHPHCPALVVETARTAAGEPSQGQESYAVQSVEKLLDLAISLRASDIHLEPQQKAFFVRFRIDGVLKTIHEYPKEHQVTIVSRIKVMAGMDISEKRLPLDGQISLHDDTRNIDLRISTMPGKYGETVVIRILNKASVMFGLEKLGLAPATQSAFEALIERPHGIILVTGPTGSGKTTTLYAVLNRIKSPLINIITLEDPIEYELLAGSGNQMGITQVQVQPKI
;
A
#
# COMPACT_ATOMS: atom_id res chain seq x y z
N PHE A 1 -24.51 18.92 -2.94
CA PHE A 1 -25.52 17.87 -3.17
C PHE A 1 -25.78 17.86 -4.67
N GLU A 2 -25.64 16.68 -5.27
CA GLU A 2 -25.43 16.40 -6.70
C GLU A 2 -24.00 16.61 -7.23
N ALA A 3 -23.58 15.71 -8.12
CA ALA A 3 -22.27 15.55 -8.78
C ALA A 3 -21.17 14.71 -8.09
N ILE A 4 -21.45 13.47 -7.64
CA ILE A 4 -20.45 12.36 -7.64
C ILE A 4 -21.11 11.00 -7.96
N THR A 5 -22.02 10.95 -8.94
CA THR A 5 -22.65 9.68 -9.40
C THR A 5 -22.20 9.24 -10.79
N GLU A 6 -21.28 9.95 -11.45
CA GLU A 6 -20.90 9.66 -12.85
C GLU A 6 -19.40 9.39 -13.03
N HIS A 7 -18.88 8.41 -12.28
CA HIS A 7 -17.64 7.73 -12.69
C HIS A 7 -17.94 6.25 -12.95
N PRO A 8 -17.68 5.72 -14.16
CA PRO A 8 -18.18 4.42 -14.63
C PRO A 8 -17.56 3.19 -13.94
N HIS A 9 -16.69 3.39 -12.95
CA HIS A 9 -16.00 2.31 -12.21
C HIS A 9 -16.11 2.44 -10.68
N CYS A 10 -17.03 3.25 -10.16
CA CYS A 10 -17.28 3.33 -8.72
C CYS A 10 -18.56 2.56 -8.36
N PRO A 11 -18.50 1.25 -8.05
CA PRO A 11 -19.68 0.59 -7.49
C PRO A 11 -19.92 1.22 -6.12
N ALA A 12 -21.10 1.81 -5.94
CA ALA A 12 -21.55 2.25 -4.62
C ALA A 12 -21.41 1.06 -3.66
N LEU A 13 -20.64 1.23 -2.60
CA LEU A 13 -20.61 0.31 -1.47
C LEU A 13 -21.99 0.37 -0.81
N VAL A 14 -22.96 -0.38 -1.36
CA VAL A 14 -24.25 -0.61 -0.71
C VAL A 14 -24.00 -1.65 0.37
N VAL A 15 -23.74 -1.16 1.58
CA VAL A 15 -23.67 -1.99 2.77
C VAL A 15 -24.95 -1.71 3.55
N GLU A 16 -25.81 -2.72 3.67
CA GLU A 16 -27.04 -2.62 4.46
C GLU A 16 -26.71 -2.21 5.90
N THR A 17 -27.25 -1.07 6.33
CA THR A 17 -27.16 -0.62 7.70
C THR A 17 -28.09 -1.45 8.58
N ALA A 18 -27.53 -2.42 9.30
CA ALA A 18 -28.23 -3.04 10.42
C ALA A 18 -28.33 -2.01 11.56
N ARG A 19 -29.53 -1.47 11.80
CA ARG A 19 -29.82 -0.63 12.96
C ARG A 19 -29.89 -1.52 14.20
N THR A 20 -28.94 -1.40 15.13
CA THR A 20 -29.10 -1.94 16.49
C THR A 20 -28.47 -1.04 17.55
N ALA A 21 -29.20 -0.90 18.66
CA ALA A 21 -28.93 0.00 19.77
C ALA A 21 -27.67 -0.37 20.57
N ALA A 22 -27.08 0.65 21.21
CA ALA A 22 -25.86 0.58 22.01
C ALA A 22 -25.96 -0.44 23.17
N GLY A 23 -25.12 -1.46 23.08
CA GLY A 23 -24.88 -2.56 24.00
C GLY A 23 -23.81 -3.46 23.37
N GLU A 24 -23.12 -4.29 24.15
CA GLU A 24 -22.00 -5.15 23.74
C GLU A 24 -22.09 -5.69 22.29
N PRO A 25 -20.95 -5.81 21.57
CA PRO A 25 -20.98 -6.20 20.17
C PRO A 25 -21.65 -7.58 20.01
N SER A 26 -22.90 -7.55 19.57
CA SER A 26 -23.64 -8.75 19.20
C SER A 26 -22.90 -9.47 18.06
N GLN A 27 -23.06 -10.79 17.94
CA GLN A 27 -22.45 -11.58 16.85
C GLN A 27 -22.70 -11.00 15.44
N GLY A 28 -23.80 -10.25 15.25
CA GLY A 28 -24.08 -9.54 13.99
C GLY A 28 -23.14 -8.36 13.71
N GLN A 29 -22.68 -7.64 14.74
CA GLN A 29 -21.75 -6.51 14.60
C GLN A 29 -20.31 -6.98 14.29
N GLU A 30 -19.89 -8.11 14.86
CA GLU A 30 -18.59 -8.70 14.54
C GLU A 30 -18.54 -9.17 13.08
N SER A 31 -19.60 -9.86 12.62
CA SER A 31 -19.75 -10.25 11.21
C SER A 31 -19.76 -9.03 10.27
N TYR A 32 -20.43 -7.94 10.65
CA TYR A 32 -20.44 -6.70 9.89
C TYR A 32 -19.05 -6.05 9.76
N ALA A 33 -18.30 -5.98 10.86
CA ALA A 33 -16.97 -5.38 10.87
C ALA A 33 -15.99 -6.18 10.01
N VAL A 34 -16.05 -7.51 10.08
CA VAL A 34 -15.27 -8.42 9.22
C VAL A 34 -15.54 -8.12 7.75
N GLN A 35 -16.81 -8.18 7.34
CA GLN A 35 -17.20 -7.94 5.94
C GLN A 35 -16.86 -6.52 5.46
N SER A 36 -17.00 -5.52 6.34
CA SER A 36 -16.68 -4.14 5.99
C SER A 36 -15.19 -3.95 5.73
N VAL A 37 -14.33 -4.50 6.60
CA VAL A 37 -12.87 -4.40 6.44
C VAL A 37 -12.41 -5.15 5.20
N GLU A 38 -12.91 -6.36 4.95
CA GLU A 38 -12.60 -7.14 3.75
C GLU A 38 -12.98 -6.39 2.47
N LYS A 39 -14.22 -5.88 2.39
CA LYS A 39 -14.68 -5.08 1.23
C LYS A 39 -13.86 -3.82 1.02
N LEU A 40 -13.46 -3.13 2.09
CA LEU A 40 -12.60 -1.94 2.00
C LEU A 40 -11.22 -2.29 1.43
N LEU A 41 -10.60 -3.38 1.90
CA LEU A 41 -9.30 -3.83 1.40
C LEU A 41 -9.38 -4.22 -0.07
N ASP A 42 -10.39 -5.02 -0.46
CA ASP A 42 -10.58 -5.43 -1.85
C ASP A 42 -10.85 -4.24 -2.78
N LEU A 43 -11.66 -3.28 -2.32
CA LEU A 43 -11.92 -2.07 -3.08
C LEU A 43 -10.65 -1.21 -3.22
N ALA A 44 -9.87 -1.04 -2.16
CA ALA A 44 -8.62 -0.28 -2.21
C ALA A 44 -7.61 -0.91 -3.17
N ILE A 45 -7.48 -2.24 -3.15
CA ILE A 45 -6.58 -2.98 -4.04
C ILE A 45 -7.05 -2.86 -5.50
N SER A 46 -8.34 -3.06 -5.77
CA SER A 46 -8.89 -2.96 -7.13
C SER A 46 -8.75 -1.56 -7.73
N LEU A 47 -8.91 -0.52 -6.90
CA LEU A 47 -8.69 0.88 -7.28
C LEU A 47 -7.22 1.30 -7.25
N ARG A 48 -6.28 0.37 -6.98
CA ARG A 48 -4.83 0.62 -6.89
C ARG A 48 -4.47 1.78 -5.94
N ALA A 49 -5.17 1.87 -4.81
CA ALA A 49 -4.86 2.86 -3.79
C ALA A 49 -3.48 2.57 -3.15
N SER A 50 -2.72 3.63 -2.83
CA SER A 50 -1.46 3.50 -2.08
C SER A 50 -1.68 3.45 -0.58
N ASP A 51 -2.71 4.15 -0.09
CA ASP A 51 -3.03 4.26 1.32
C ASP A 51 -4.55 4.25 1.54
N ILE A 52 -5.00 3.59 2.60
CA ILE A 52 -6.34 3.69 3.16
C ILE A 52 -6.25 4.49 4.46
N HIS A 53 -7.04 5.54 4.57
CA HIS A 53 -7.15 6.39 5.74
C HIS A 53 -8.53 6.18 6.37
N LEU A 54 -8.57 5.73 7.62
CA LEU A 54 -9.79 5.68 8.42
C LEU A 54 -9.72 6.76 9.50
N GLU A 55 -10.59 7.76 9.39
CA GLU A 55 -10.47 9.03 10.10
C GLU A 55 -11.75 9.34 10.88
N PRO A 56 -11.72 9.20 12.22
CA PRO A 56 -12.85 9.58 13.04
C PRO A 56 -13.00 11.10 13.12
N GLN A 57 -14.23 11.55 12.84
CA GLN A 57 -14.68 12.91 13.12
C GLN A 57 -15.70 12.88 14.25
N GLN A 58 -16.19 14.07 14.64
CA GLN A 58 -17.12 14.19 15.76
C GLN A 58 -18.41 13.38 15.57
N LYS A 59 -18.94 13.33 14.34
CA LYS A 59 -20.25 12.73 14.04
C LYS A 59 -20.19 11.52 13.09
N ALA A 60 -19.04 11.27 12.48
CA ALA A 60 -18.90 10.28 11.42
C ALA A 60 -17.51 9.64 11.44
N PHE A 61 -17.36 8.52 10.74
CA PHE A 61 -16.10 7.83 10.54
C PHE A 61 -15.81 7.70 9.05
N PHE A 62 -14.87 8.50 8.56
CA PHE A 62 -14.59 8.60 7.13
C PHE A 62 -13.55 7.57 6.70
N VAL A 63 -13.75 7.01 5.52
CA VAL A 63 -12.73 6.25 4.81
C VAL A 63 -12.34 6.99 3.55
N ARG A 64 -11.03 7.29 3.43
CA ARG A 64 -10.44 7.94 2.27
C ARG A 64 -9.34 7.07 1.70
N PHE A 65 -9.26 6.97 0.38
CA PHE A 65 -8.15 6.31 -0.29
C PHE A 65 -7.24 7.36 -0.92
N ARG A 66 -5.93 7.10 -0.88
CA ARG A 66 -4.97 7.81 -1.71
C ARG A 66 -4.85 7.07 -3.04
N ILE A 67 -5.32 7.67 -4.11
CA ILE A 67 -5.25 7.12 -5.47
C ILE A 67 -4.49 8.15 -6.31
N ASP A 68 -3.39 7.71 -6.93
CA ASP A 68 -2.48 8.57 -7.71
C ASP A 68 -2.03 9.81 -6.93
N GLY A 69 -1.72 9.64 -5.64
CA GLY A 69 -1.28 10.71 -4.74
C GLY A 69 -2.40 11.57 -4.15
N VAL A 70 -3.62 11.51 -4.70
CA VAL A 70 -4.76 12.33 -4.27
C VAL A 70 -5.67 11.58 -3.29
N LEU A 71 -6.01 12.21 -2.18
CA LEU A 71 -6.98 11.67 -1.23
C LEU A 71 -8.41 11.86 -1.73
N LYS A 72 -9.17 10.76 -1.79
CA LYS A 72 -10.58 10.74 -2.19
C LYS A 72 -11.41 10.08 -1.10
N THR A 73 -12.52 10.72 -0.70
CA THR A 73 -13.48 10.12 0.23
C THR A 73 -14.24 9.01 -0.49
N ILE A 74 -14.20 7.81 0.07
CA ILE A 74 -14.78 6.60 -0.52
C ILE A 74 -16.04 6.20 0.22
N HIS A 75 -16.03 6.33 1.54
CA HIS A 75 -17.16 5.93 2.37
C HIS A 75 -17.23 6.75 3.65
N GLU A 76 -18.45 6.83 4.20
CA GLU A 76 -18.73 7.44 5.49
C GLU A 76 -19.53 6.43 6.33
N TYR A 77 -18.90 5.90 7.37
CA TYR A 77 -19.58 5.03 8.32
C TYR A 77 -20.24 5.86 9.45
N PRO A 78 -21.36 5.38 10.00
CA PRO A 78 -21.85 5.84 11.29
C PRO A 78 -20.75 5.78 12.36
N LYS A 79 -20.72 6.78 13.24
CA LYS A 79 -19.68 6.92 14.26
C LYS A 79 -19.50 5.68 15.14
N GLU A 80 -20.60 4.99 15.44
CA GLU A 80 -20.63 3.79 16.28
C GLU A 80 -19.86 2.60 15.70
N HIS A 81 -19.70 2.52 14.38
CA HIS A 81 -18.95 1.44 13.71
C HIS A 81 -17.43 1.59 13.87
N GLN A 82 -16.94 2.75 14.31
CA GLN A 82 -15.50 2.99 14.47
C GLN A 82 -14.85 1.93 15.36
N VAL A 83 -15.45 1.64 16.53
CA VAL A 83 -14.83 0.76 17.53
C VAL A 83 -14.68 -0.66 17.00
N THR A 84 -15.71 -1.18 16.34
CA THR A 84 -15.71 -2.56 15.82
C THR A 84 -14.78 -2.69 14.60
N ILE A 85 -14.76 -1.70 13.70
CA ILE A 85 -13.86 -1.70 12.54
C ILE A 85 -12.39 -1.58 12.98
N VAL A 86 -12.04 -0.63 13.85
CA VAL A 86 -10.67 -0.47 14.34
C VAL A 86 -10.22 -1.72 15.11
N SER A 87 -11.08 -2.29 15.95
CA SER A 87 -10.80 -3.54 16.66
C SER A 87 -10.52 -4.69 15.70
N ARG A 88 -11.33 -4.83 14.64
CA ARG A 88 -11.11 -5.87 13.62
C ARG A 88 -9.76 -5.70 12.92
N ILE A 89 -9.39 -4.47 12.56
CA ILE A 89 -8.09 -4.19 11.94
C ILE A 89 -6.94 -4.54 12.90
N LYS A 90 -7.03 -4.15 14.18
CA LYS A 90 -6.02 -4.48 15.21
C LYS A 90 -5.85 -5.99 15.37
N VAL A 91 -6.95 -6.75 15.43
CA VAL A 91 -6.92 -8.22 15.49
C VAL A 91 -6.17 -8.79 14.28
N MET A 92 -6.52 -8.35 13.06
CA MET A 92 -5.88 -8.85 11.85
C MET A 92 -4.38 -8.53 11.80
N ALA A 93 -3.97 -7.40 12.37
CA ALA A 93 -2.58 -6.94 12.41
C ALA A 93 -1.78 -7.44 13.62
N GLY A 94 -2.37 -8.28 14.48
CA GLY A 94 -1.73 -8.79 15.70
C GLY A 94 -1.43 -7.71 16.75
N MET A 95 -2.18 -6.61 16.76
CA MET A 95 -2.02 -5.49 17.69
C MET A 95 -2.83 -5.70 18.98
N ASP A 96 -2.38 -5.08 20.08
CA ASP A 96 -3.16 -5.04 21.33
C ASP A 96 -4.43 -4.19 21.16
N ILE A 97 -5.58 -4.85 21.26
CA ILE A 97 -6.91 -4.25 21.10
C ILE A 97 -7.29 -3.40 22.34
N SER A 98 -6.73 -3.74 23.50
CA SER A 98 -7.03 -3.07 24.77
C SER A 98 -6.35 -1.70 24.86
N GLU A 99 -5.18 -1.55 24.24
CA GLU A 99 -4.45 -0.29 24.20
C GLU A 99 -5.00 0.65 23.12
N LYS A 100 -5.40 1.85 23.55
CA LYS A 100 -6.04 2.89 22.71
C LYS A 100 -5.43 4.28 22.93
N ARG A 101 -4.40 4.38 23.78
CA ARG A 101 -3.77 5.63 24.24
C ARG A 101 -2.41 5.86 23.62
N LEU A 102 -1.83 4.84 23.00
CA LEU A 102 -0.53 4.88 22.35
C LEU A 102 -0.68 4.55 20.85
N PRO A 103 0.15 5.14 19.98
CA PRO A 103 0.27 4.67 18.61
C PRO A 103 0.70 3.20 18.57
N LEU A 104 0.11 2.43 17.66
CA LEU A 104 0.48 1.02 17.44
C LEU A 104 0.76 0.79 15.97
N ASP A 105 1.78 -0.01 15.68
CA ASP A 105 2.15 -0.44 14.34
C ASP A 105 2.03 -1.95 14.22
N GLY A 106 1.66 -2.41 13.03
CA GLY A 106 1.43 -3.82 12.74
C GLY A 106 1.45 -4.07 11.25
N GLN A 107 1.46 -5.34 10.88
CA GLN A 107 1.60 -5.76 9.49
C GLN A 107 0.64 -6.91 9.19
N ILE A 108 0.15 -6.94 7.96
CA ILE A 108 -0.63 -8.06 7.43
C ILE A 108 -0.01 -8.45 6.10
N SER A 109 0.26 -9.73 5.93
CA SER A 109 0.73 -10.28 4.65
C SER A 109 -0.43 -11.03 4.00
N LEU A 110 -0.89 -10.52 2.85
CA LEU A 110 -1.93 -11.13 2.03
C LEU A 110 -1.25 -11.85 0.87
N HIS A 111 -1.05 -13.16 1.06
CA HIS A 111 -0.47 -14.07 0.07
C HIS A 111 -1.51 -15.11 -0.34
N ASP A 112 -2.12 -14.92 -1.51
CA ASP A 112 -2.92 -15.94 -2.20
C ASP A 112 -2.55 -15.98 -3.68
N ASP A 113 -3.16 -16.89 -4.43
CA ASP A 113 -2.87 -17.10 -5.87
C ASP A 113 -3.01 -15.82 -6.72
N THR A 114 -3.74 -14.81 -6.23
CA THR A 114 -4.05 -13.57 -6.94
C THR A 114 -3.41 -12.32 -6.33
N ARG A 115 -2.95 -12.40 -5.08
CA ARG A 115 -2.47 -11.26 -4.28
C ARG A 115 -1.15 -11.60 -3.61
N ASN A 116 -0.15 -10.77 -3.86
CA ASN A 116 1.10 -10.75 -3.12
C ASN A 116 1.32 -9.33 -2.59
N ILE A 117 0.62 -9.02 -1.50
CA ILE A 117 0.51 -7.66 -0.97
C ILE A 117 0.84 -7.68 0.52
N ASP A 118 1.74 -6.80 0.93
CA ASP A 118 1.96 -6.52 2.34
C ASP A 118 1.22 -5.23 2.71
N LEU A 119 0.57 -5.24 3.87
CA LEU A 119 -0.09 -4.07 4.43
C LEU A 119 0.69 -3.63 5.67
N ARG A 120 1.09 -2.36 5.72
CA ARG A 120 1.58 -1.72 6.94
C ARG A 120 0.48 -0.91 7.55
N ILE A 121 0.19 -1.15 8.82
CA ILE A 121 -0.95 -0.56 9.52
C ILE A 121 -0.40 0.21 10.69
N SER A 122 -0.80 1.48 10.79
CA SER A 122 -0.51 2.33 11.92
C SER A 122 -1.81 2.85 12.50
N THR A 123 -1.96 2.76 13.81
CA THR A 123 -3.07 3.35 14.56
C THR A 123 -2.54 4.48 15.41
N MET A 124 -3.30 5.55 15.56
CA MET A 124 -2.93 6.69 16.39
C MET A 124 -4.14 7.22 17.16
N PRO A 125 -4.01 7.43 18.48
CA PRO A 125 -5.08 8.02 19.29
C PRO A 125 -5.36 9.46 18.84
N GLY A 126 -6.64 9.79 18.69
CA GLY A 126 -7.09 11.14 18.32
C GLY A 126 -8.24 11.62 19.18
N LYS A 127 -8.56 12.91 19.06
CA LYS A 127 -9.64 13.57 19.83
C LYS A 127 -10.99 12.86 19.72
N TYR A 128 -11.29 12.32 18.55
CA TYR A 128 -12.55 11.63 18.26
C TYR A 128 -12.40 10.10 18.24
N GLY A 129 -11.31 9.58 18.81
CA GLY A 129 -10.94 8.17 18.80
C GLY A 129 -9.79 7.89 17.84
N GLU A 130 -9.52 6.61 17.59
CA GLU A 130 -8.32 6.16 16.88
C GLU A 130 -8.43 6.37 15.37
N THR A 131 -7.44 7.05 14.79
CA THR A 131 -7.20 7.11 13.35
C THR A 131 -6.39 5.89 12.94
N VAL A 132 -6.68 5.33 11.76
CA VAL A 132 -5.93 4.21 11.19
C VAL A 132 -5.44 4.56 9.80
N VAL A 133 -4.18 4.26 9.51
CA VAL A 133 -3.61 4.35 8.17
C VAL A 133 -3.11 2.97 7.77
N ILE A 134 -3.54 2.50 6.61
CA ILE A 134 -3.08 1.24 6.01
C ILE A 134 -2.35 1.58 4.72
N ARG A 135 -1.05 1.34 4.67
CA ARG A 135 -0.25 1.45 3.44
C ARG A 135 -0.24 0.11 2.72
N ILE A 136 -0.61 0.14 1.45
CA ILE A 136 -0.66 -1.04 0.58
C ILE A 136 0.66 -1.15 -0.18
N LEU A 137 1.44 -2.18 0.12
CA LEU A 137 2.72 -2.46 -0.53
C LEU A 137 2.53 -3.61 -1.52
N ASN A 138 2.40 -3.28 -2.80
CA ASN A 138 2.27 -4.26 -3.87
C ASN A 138 3.65 -4.79 -4.30
N LYS A 139 3.99 -6.03 -3.89
CA LYS A 139 5.25 -6.69 -4.25
C LYS A 139 5.36 -7.00 -5.75
N ALA A 140 4.24 -7.12 -6.47
CA ALA A 140 4.25 -7.45 -7.89
C ALA A 140 4.69 -6.29 -8.81
N SER A 141 4.65 -5.05 -8.31
CA SER A 141 4.98 -3.85 -9.10
C SER A 141 6.47 -3.66 -9.41
N VAL A 142 7.32 -4.54 -8.90
CA VAL A 142 8.79 -4.40 -8.93
C VAL A 142 9.42 -5.27 -10.00
N MET A 143 8.66 -6.24 -10.52
CA MET A 143 9.04 -7.11 -11.64
C MET A 143 8.69 -6.49 -13.00
N PHE A 144 8.43 -5.19 -13.08
CA PHE A 144 8.21 -4.52 -14.35
C PHE A 144 9.53 -4.36 -15.09
N GLY A 145 9.61 -4.93 -16.29
CA GLY A 145 10.67 -4.61 -17.23
C GLY A 145 10.60 -3.14 -17.65
N LEU A 146 11.72 -2.60 -18.11
CA LEU A 146 11.88 -1.19 -18.51
C LEU A 146 10.76 -0.71 -19.46
N GLU A 147 10.31 -1.59 -20.35
CA GLU A 147 9.19 -1.43 -21.30
C GLU A 147 7.88 -0.95 -20.66
N LYS A 148 7.64 -1.33 -19.40
CA LYS A 148 6.39 -1.08 -18.66
C LYS A 148 6.42 0.19 -17.83
N LEU A 149 7.51 0.96 -17.88
CA LEU A 149 7.63 2.26 -17.20
C LEU A 149 6.80 3.37 -17.87
N GLY A 150 6.27 3.14 -19.08
CA GLY A 150 5.47 4.12 -19.80
C GLY A 150 6.30 5.24 -20.46
N LEU A 151 7.58 4.99 -20.71
CA LEU A 151 8.43 5.92 -21.45
C LEU A 151 8.02 5.97 -22.92
N ALA A 152 8.05 7.16 -23.51
CA ALA A 152 7.88 7.29 -24.96
C ALA A 152 9.02 6.54 -25.69
N PRO A 153 8.77 5.94 -26.87
CA PRO A 153 9.76 5.07 -27.53
C PRO A 153 11.16 5.71 -27.70
N ALA A 154 11.22 6.97 -28.11
CA ALA A 154 12.49 7.69 -28.27
C ALA A 154 13.22 7.89 -26.93
N THR A 155 12.49 8.20 -25.86
CA THR A 155 13.03 8.34 -24.50
C THR A 155 13.50 6.99 -23.97
N GLN A 156 12.75 5.93 -24.22
CA GLN A 156 13.14 4.58 -23.81
C GLN A 156 14.45 4.15 -24.47
N SER A 157 14.56 4.29 -25.80
CA SER A 157 15.81 3.94 -26.50
C SER A 157 17.00 4.76 -26.03
N ALA A 158 16.82 6.06 -25.78
CA ALA A 158 17.88 6.91 -25.24
C ALA A 158 18.26 6.49 -23.81
N PHE A 159 17.29 6.11 -22.98
CA PHE A 159 17.52 5.66 -21.61
C PHE A 159 18.22 4.29 -21.57
N GLU A 160 17.83 3.35 -22.44
CA GLU A 160 18.50 2.05 -22.61
C GLU A 160 19.97 2.22 -23.00
N ALA A 161 20.25 3.11 -23.96
CA ALA A 161 21.62 3.40 -24.36
C ALA A 161 22.47 4.05 -23.25
N LEU A 162 21.84 4.70 -22.26
CA LEU A 162 22.54 5.28 -21.11
C LEU A 162 22.86 4.22 -20.06
N ILE A 163 21.93 3.32 -19.74
CA ILE A 163 22.11 2.30 -18.70
C ILE A 163 23.09 1.19 -19.11
N GLU A 164 23.31 0.98 -20.42
CA GLU A 164 24.28 0.01 -20.95
C GLU A 164 25.72 0.57 -21.01
N ARG A 165 25.95 1.83 -20.62
CA ARG A 165 27.30 2.40 -20.60
C ARG A 165 28.15 1.76 -19.49
N PRO A 166 29.45 1.52 -19.73
CA PRO A 166 30.32 0.84 -18.77
C PRO A 166 30.62 1.66 -17.52
N HIS A 167 30.48 2.99 -17.57
CA HIS A 167 30.65 3.89 -16.44
C HIS A 167 29.87 5.19 -16.66
N GLY A 168 29.47 5.81 -15.56
CA GLY A 168 28.70 7.04 -15.54
C GLY A 168 27.80 7.12 -14.32
N ILE A 169 27.20 8.29 -14.10
CA ILE A 169 26.22 8.49 -13.02
C ILE A 169 24.87 8.79 -13.67
N ILE A 170 23.84 8.06 -13.26
CA ILE A 170 22.44 8.31 -13.64
C ILE A 170 21.70 8.76 -12.39
N LEU A 171 21.04 9.92 -12.46
CA LEU A 171 20.25 10.47 -11.37
C LEU A 171 18.77 10.40 -11.71
N VAL A 172 18.02 9.62 -10.95
CA VAL A 172 16.56 9.56 -11.05
C VAL A 172 15.98 10.46 -9.96
N THR A 173 15.32 11.55 -10.36
CA THR A 173 14.82 12.58 -9.45
C THR A 173 13.31 12.71 -9.54
N GLY A 174 12.69 13.27 -8.50
CA GLY A 174 11.23 13.42 -8.39
C GLY A 174 10.74 13.37 -6.94
N PRO A 175 9.52 13.84 -6.65
CA PRO A 175 8.96 13.84 -5.30
C PRO A 175 8.71 12.42 -4.79
N THR A 176 8.38 12.26 -3.50
CA THR A 176 7.98 10.96 -2.93
C THR A 176 6.81 10.37 -3.72
N GLY A 177 6.85 9.06 -4.00
CA GLY A 177 5.80 8.37 -4.75
C GLY A 177 5.85 8.51 -6.28
N SER A 178 6.84 9.22 -6.84
CA SER A 178 6.99 9.38 -8.31
C SER A 178 7.56 8.16 -9.05
N GLY A 179 7.73 7.02 -8.38
CA GLY A 179 8.24 5.79 -9.02
C GLY A 179 9.76 5.73 -9.22
N LYS A 180 10.56 6.53 -8.47
CA LYS A 180 12.03 6.51 -8.55
C LYS A 180 12.63 5.13 -8.26
N THR A 181 12.26 4.53 -7.12
CA THR A 181 12.73 3.21 -6.71
C THR A 181 12.31 2.16 -7.75
N THR A 182 11.06 2.21 -8.21
CA THR A 182 10.54 1.33 -9.28
C THR A 182 11.36 1.44 -10.56
N THR A 183 11.69 2.67 -10.98
CA THR A 183 12.51 2.93 -12.17
C THR A 183 13.92 2.36 -12.00
N LEU A 184 14.57 2.62 -10.86
CA LEU A 184 15.90 2.11 -10.57
C LEU A 184 15.93 0.58 -10.54
N TYR A 185 14.96 -0.05 -9.90
CA TYR A 185 14.86 -1.51 -9.84
C TYR A 185 14.63 -2.13 -11.22
N ALA A 186 13.82 -1.49 -12.08
CA ALA A 186 13.64 -1.92 -13.47
C ALA A 186 14.95 -1.84 -14.27
N VAL A 187 15.76 -0.78 -14.07
CA VAL A 187 17.09 -0.64 -14.67
C VAL A 187 18.03 -1.74 -14.19
N LEU A 188 18.10 -1.97 -12.86
CA LEU A 188 18.95 -3.00 -12.29
C LEU A 188 18.61 -4.39 -12.84
N ASN A 189 17.31 -4.70 -12.96
CA ASN A 189 16.85 -5.94 -13.58
C ASN A 189 17.22 -6.05 -15.07
N ARG A 190 17.24 -4.93 -15.82
CA ARG A 190 17.59 -4.92 -17.24
C ARG A 190 19.08 -5.13 -17.51
N ILE A 191 19.96 -4.61 -16.65
CA ILE A 191 21.42 -4.72 -16.79
C ILE A 191 22.01 -5.95 -16.10
N LYS A 192 21.21 -6.64 -15.27
CA LYS A 192 21.60 -7.83 -14.53
C LYS A 192 22.13 -8.92 -15.48
N SER A 193 23.36 -9.35 -15.22
CA SER A 193 24.03 -10.39 -16.01
C SER A 193 25.11 -11.08 -15.14
N PRO A 194 25.41 -12.37 -15.36
CA PRO A 194 26.54 -13.04 -14.69
C PRO A 194 27.90 -12.35 -14.91
N LEU A 195 28.01 -11.47 -15.90
CA LEU A 195 29.22 -10.73 -16.22
C LEU A 195 29.39 -9.43 -15.41
N ILE A 196 28.36 -8.99 -14.69
CA ILE A 196 28.33 -7.71 -14.00
C ILE A 196 28.01 -7.93 -12.52
N ASN A 197 28.92 -7.50 -11.64
CA ASN A 197 28.67 -7.47 -10.21
C ASN A 197 27.93 -6.19 -9.82
N ILE A 198 26.73 -6.32 -9.24
CA ILE A 198 25.86 -5.20 -8.87
C ILE A 198 25.68 -5.18 -7.36
N ILE A 199 25.90 -4.01 -6.74
CA ILE A 199 25.74 -3.77 -5.31
C ILE A 199 24.84 -2.54 -5.12
N THR A 200 23.85 -2.63 -4.22
CA THR A 200 22.99 -1.50 -3.82
C THR A 200 23.17 -1.16 -2.35
N LEU A 201 22.96 0.11 -2.01
CA LEU A 201 22.87 0.60 -0.63
C LEU A 201 21.55 1.36 -0.46
N GLU A 202 20.70 0.91 0.47
CA GLU A 202 19.28 1.30 0.53
C GLU A 202 18.81 1.55 1.97
N ASP A 203 17.81 2.40 2.16
CA ASP A 203 17.26 2.75 3.49
C ASP A 203 15.72 2.90 3.47
N PRO A 204 14.95 1.83 3.74
CA PRO A 204 15.36 0.41 3.83
C PRO A 204 15.44 -0.25 2.44
N ILE A 205 15.82 -1.54 2.40
CA ILE A 205 15.59 -2.36 1.20
C ILE A 205 14.08 -2.51 1.01
N GLU A 206 13.55 -2.01 -0.09
CA GLU A 206 12.10 -2.02 -0.37
C GLU A 206 11.64 -3.40 -0.87
N TYR A 207 12.46 -4.06 -1.71
CA TYR A 207 12.17 -5.40 -2.23
C TYR A 207 13.45 -6.20 -2.50
N GLU A 208 13.35 -7.51 -2.36
CA GLU A 208 14.45 -8.43 -2.66
C GLU A 208 14.55 -8.69 -4.17
N LEU A 209 15.67 -8.27 -4.77
CA LEU A 209 16.00 -8.51 -6.17
C LEU A 209 16.65 -9.89 -6.32
N LEU A 210 15.82 -10.93 -6.17
CA LEU A 210 16.22 -12.34 -6.23
C LEU A 210 16.91 -12.71 -7.55
N ALA A 211 17.78 -13.73 -7.52
CA ALA A 211 18.24 -14.43 -8.72
C ALA A 211 17.03 -14.90 -9.55
N GLY A 212 17.02 -14.64 -10.86
CA GLY A 212 15.95 -15.15 -11.73
C GLY A 212 16.01 -16.68 -11.85
N SER A 213 15.00 -17.31 -12.47
CA SER A 213 15.10 -18.73 -12.84
C SER A 213 16.20 -18.94 -13.87
N GLY A 214 17.07 -19.94 -13.62
CA GLY A 214 18.28 -20.18 -14.41
C GLY A 214 19.53 -19.56 -13.79
N ASN A 215 20.68 -19.72 -14.43
CA ASN A 215 22.03 -19.41 -13.92
C ASN A 215 22.33 -17.88 -13.79
N GLN A 216 21.33 -17.07 -13.42
CA GLN A 216 21.45 -15.62 -13.23
C GLN A 216 21.91 -15.32 -11.80
N MET A 217 23.08 -14.73 -11.62
CA MET A 217 23.52 -14.23 -10.31
C MET A 217 22.58 -13.12 -9.80
N GLY A 218 22.28 -13.12 -8.50
CA GLY A 218 21.47 -12.11 -7.82
C GLY A 218 22.18 -10.76 -7.67
N ILE A 219 21.47 -9.75 -7.16
CA ILE A 219 22.04 -8.44 -6.82
C ILE A 219 22.36 -8.42 -5.33
N THR A 220 23.54 -7.90 -4.95
CA THR A 220 23.87 -7.75 -3.53
C THR A 220 23.21 -6.48 -2.99
N GLN A 221 22.23 -6.62 -2.09
CA GLN A 221 21.55 -5.48 -1.49
C GLN A 221 22.00 -5.27 -0.05
N VAL A 222 22.44 -4.05 0.27
CA VAL A 222 22.87 -3.66 1.61
C VAL A 222 21.89 -2.64 2.17
N GLN A 223 21.30 -2.94 3.32
CA GLN A 223 20.49 -1.97 4.04
C GLN A 223 21.38 -1.08 4.91
N VAL A 224 21.15 0.22 4.88
CA VAL A 224 21.81 1.20 5.75
C VAL A 224 21.48 0.87 7.21
N GLN A 225 22.52 0.82 8.04
CA GLN A 225 22.40 0.66 9.49
C GLN A 225 23.00 1.90 10.17
N PRO A 226 22.18 2.83 10.68
CA PRO A 226 22.67 4.10 11.23
C PRO A 226 23.37 3.99 12.60
N LYS A 227 23.62 2.78 13.11
CA LYS A 227 24.15 2.52 14.46
C LYS A 227 25.57 1.92 14.48
N ILE A 228 26.31 2.03 13.38
CA ILE A 228 27.74 1.70 13.29
C ILE A 228 28.49 2.95 12.85
#